data_AF-A0A926JP68-F1
#
_entry.id   AF-A0A926JP68-F1
#
_cell.length_a   1.000
_cell.length_b   1.000
_cell.length_c   1.000
_cell.angle_alpha   90.00
_cell.angle_beta   90.00
_cell.angle_gamma   90.00
#
_symmetry.space_group_name_H-M   'P 1'
#
loop_
_entity.id
_entity.type
_entity.pdbx_description
1 polymer ?
#
loop_
_entity_poly.entity_id
_entity_poly.type
_entity_poly.pdbx_seq_one_letter_code
_entity_poly.pdbx_strand_id
1 'polypeptide(L)'
;MHEAGTKIGFEATSIDRILNTAQLSKGAFYHHFKNKKELGLAVISKKIQKRIYDGMIKPLTEKYENETVDLLKGVFVKRINRTSGIF
;
A
#
# COMPACT_ATOMS: atom_id res chain seq x y z
N MET A 1 -0.47 20.33 10.34
CA MET A 1 -1.32 20.58 9.15
C MET A 1 -1.92 19.25 8.69
N HIS A 2 -3.12 19.33 8.13
CA HIS A 2 -4.25 18.40 8.26
C HIS A 2 -4.02 16.95 7.76
N GLU A 3 -4.27 15.96 8.63
CA GLU A 3 -4.59 14.58 8.26
C GLU A 3 -5.89 14.56 7.45
N ALA A 4 -5.84 14.44 6.12
CA ALA A 4 -7.05 14.27 5.31
C ALA A 4 -6.79 13.47 4.03
N GLY A 5 -6.27 12.25 4.19
CA GLY A 5 -6.08 11.32 3.07
C GLY A 5 -7.12 10.20 2.99
N THR A 6 -7.69 9.74 4.10
CA THR A 6 -8.19 8.36 4.17
C THR A 6 -9.72 8.20 4.05
N LYS A 7 -10.48 9.29 3.93
CA LYS A 7 -11.96 9.24 3.99
C LYS A 7 -12.69 8.99 2.65
N ILE A 8 -11.99 8.94 1.52
CA ILE A 8 -12.62 8.76 0.20
C ILE A 8 -11.85 7.73 -0.62
N GLY A 9 -12.58 6.76 -1.19
CA GLY A 9 -12.01 5.67 -1.97
C GLY A 9 -11.27 6.15 -3.22
N PHE A 10 -10.47 5.25 -3.81
CA PHE A 10 -9.67 5.54 -5.00
C PHE A 10 -10.53 6.05 -6.17
N GLU A 11 -11.71 5.45 -6.37
CA GLU A 11 -12.65 5.86 -7.41
C GLU A 11 -13.14 7.30 -7.25
N ALA A 12 -13.47 7.71 -6.02
CA ALA A 12 -13.93 9.06 -5.70
C ALA A 12 -12.81 10.13 -5.70
N THR A 13 -11.54 9.72 -5.78
CA THR A 13 -10.41 10.65 -5.75
C THR A 13 -10.10 11.20 -7.15
N SER A 14 -10.11 12.52 -7.34
CA SER A 14 -9.77 13.15 -8.63
C SER A 14 -8.26 13.28 -8.84
N ILE A 15 -7.83 13.40 -10.11
CA ILE A 15 -6.42 13.66 -10.44
C ILE A 15 -5.97 14.98 -9.81
N ASP A 16 -6.75 16.06 -9.93
CA ASP A 16 -6.39 17.36 -9.34
C ASP A 16 -6.16 17.28 -7.83
N ARG A 17 -6.97 16.48 -7.11
CA ARG A 17 -6.77 16.26 -5.68
C ARG A 17 -5.47 15.51 -5.36
N ILE A 18 -5.13 14.51 -6.18
CA ILE A 18 -3.84 13.79 -6.08
C ILE A 18 -2.69 14.77 -6.28
N LEU A 19 -2.75 15.60 -7.33
CA LEU A 19 -1.72 16.57 -7.65
C LEU A 19 -1.53 17.63 -6.56
N ASN A 20 -2.63 18.19 -6.06
CA ASN A 20 -2.59 19.16 -4.96
C ASN A 20 -1.98 18.57 -3.70
N THR A 21 -2.35 17.32 -3.36
CA THR A 21 -1.81 16.64 -2.18
C THR A 21 -0.33 16.29 -2.34
N ALA A 22 0.07 15.89 -3.55
CA ALA A 22 1.46 15.52 -3.86
C ALA A 22 2.34 16.72 -4.18
N GLN A 23 1.79 17.94 -4.25
CA GLN A 23 2.47 19.16 -4.69
C GLN A 23 3.12 18.99 -6.08
N LEU A 24 2.42 18.33 -7.01
CA LEU A 24 2.88 18.05 -8.37
C LEU A 24 2.09 18.85 -9.41
N SER A 25 2.74 19.21 -10.51
CA SER A 25 2.06 19.81 -11.66
C SER A 25 1.35 18.75 -12.51
N LYS A 26 0.36 19.18 -13.31
CA LYS A 26 -0.29 18.32 -14.31
C LYS A 26 0.73 17.76 -15.31
N GLY A 27 1.66 18.57 -15.79
CA GLY A 27 2.69 18.14 -16.74
C GLY A 27 3.56 17.02 -16.17
N ALA A 28 4.01 17.14 -14.92
CA ALA A 28 4.79 16.10 -14.26
C ALA A 28 4.01 14.78 -14.12
N PHE A 29 2.71 14.84 -13.83
CA PHE A 29 1.87 13.65 -13.78
C PHE A 29 1.70 12.99 -15.15
N TYR A 30 1.33 13.78 -16.16
CA TYR A 30 1.04 13.24 -17.50
C TYR A 30 2.30 12.80 -18.27
N HIS A 31 3.48 13.21 -17.81
CA HIS A 31 4.75 12.63 -18.27
C HIS A 31 4.89 11.16 -17.87
N HIS A 32 4.33 10.77 -16.72
CA HIS A 32 4.48 9.42 -16.16
C HIS A 32 3.23 8.55 -16.28
N PHE A 33 2.03 9.15 -16.27
CA PHE A 33 0.77 8.43 -16.24
C PHE A 33 -0.28 9.08 -17.14
N LYS A 34 -0.91 8.29 -18.00
CA LYS A 34 -1.98 8.77 -18.89
C LYS A 34 -3.29 9.02 -18.16
N ASN A 35 -3.51 8.33 -17.05
CA ASN A 35 -4.74 8.45 -16.25
C ASN A 35 -4.53 7.94 -14.81
N LYS A 36 -5.54 8.19 -13.96
CA LYS A 36 -5.55 7.76 -12.55
C LYS A 36 -5.39 6.24 -12.40
N LYS A 37 -6.00 5.43 -13.28
CA LYS A 37 -5.95 3.96 -13.21
C LYS A 37 -4.50 3.45 -13.35
N GLU A 38 -3.74 4.02 -14.28
CA GLU A 38 -2.33 3.67 -14.48
C GLU A 38 -1.48 4.01 -13.25
N LEU A 39 -1.68 5.19 -12.66
CA LEU A 39 -1.08 5.54 -11.37
C LEU A 39 -1.45 4.51 -10.29
N GLY A 40 -2.73 4.16 -10.19
CA GLY A 40 -3.23 3.19 -9.22
C GLY A 40 -2.55 1.83 -9.36
N LEU A 41 -2.44 1.31 -10.58
CA LEU A 41 -1.74 0.05 -10.88
C LEU A 41 -0.25 0.12 -10.51
N ALA A 42 0.43 1.23 -10.83
CA ALA A 42 1.83 1.41 -10.48
C ALA A 42 2.05 1.47 -8.95
N VAL A 43 1.13 2.13 -8.23
CA VAL A 43 1.14 2.17 -6.76
C VAL A 43 0.87 0.79 -6.18
N ILE A 44 -0.10 0.05 -6.71
CA ILE A 44 -0.39 -1.33 -6.29
C ILE A 44 0.85 -2.18 -6.50
N SER A 45 1.37 -2.25 -7.72
CA SER A 45 2.53 -3.06 -8.07
C SER A 45 3.70 -2.79 -7.13
N LYS A 46 4.10 -1.53 -6.92
CA LYS A 46 5.27 -1.21 -6.08
C LYS A 46 4.98 -1.33 -4.58
N LYS A 47 3.90 -0.74 -4.08
CA LYS A 47 3.64 -0.70 -2.65
C LYS A 47 3.10 -2.00 -2.12
N ILE A 48 2.18 -2.66 -2.83
CA ILE A 48 1.57 -3.92 -2.36
C ILE A 48 2.59 -5.04 -2.39
N GLN A 49 3.41 -5.15 -3.43
CA GLN A 49 4.47 -6.16 -3.49
C GLN A 49 5.42 -6.04 -2.30
N LYS A 50 5.93 -4.83 -2.02
CA LYS A 50 6.78 -4.59 -0.85
C LYS A 50 6.06 -4.88 0.46
N ARG A 51 4.79 -4.47 0.59
CA ARG A 51 3.97 -4.74 1.79
C ARG A 51 3.81 -6.23 2.04
N ILE A 52 3.51 -7.00 0.99
CA ILE A 52 3.31 -8.45 1.09
C ILE A 52 4.65 -9.09 1.45
N TYR A 53 5.71 -8.76 0.74
CA TYR A 53 7.04 -9.31 1.00
C TYR A 53 7.47 -9.06 2.45
N ASP A 54 7.51 -7.80 2.90
CA ASP A 54 7.96 -7.44 4.25
C ASP A 54 7.08 -8.05 5.35
N GLY A 55 5.78 -8.18 5.09
CA GLY A 55 4.79 -8.57 6.09
C GLY A 55 4.48 -10.06 6.13
N MET A 56 4.73 -10.80 5.06
CA MET A 56 4.36 -12.20 4.91
C MET A 56 5.55 -13.08 4.53
N ILE A 57 6.47 -12.63 3.69
CA ILE A 57 7.55 -13.47 3.17
C ILE A 57 8.81 -13.33 4.03
N LYS A 58 9.29 -12.09 4.22
CA LYS A 58 10.49 -11.77 4.99
C LYS A 58 10.53 -12.43 6.39
N PRO A 59 9.44 -12.42 7.19
CA PRO A 59 9.48 -13.05 8.50
C PRO A 59 9.58 -14.58 8.43
N LEU A 60 9.10 -15.20 7.34
CA LEU A 60 9.20 -16.66 7.13
C LEU A 60 10.59 -17.08 6.65
N THR A 61 11.31 -16.19 5.96
CA THR A 61 12.63 -16.48 5.40
C THR A 61 13.78 -16.08 6.30
N GLU A 62 13.60 -15.13 7.22
CA GLU A 62 14.71 -14.62 8.06
C GLU A 62 14.62 -15.06 9.52
N LYS A 63 13.50 -15.67 9.95
CA LYS A 63 13.26 -15.99 11.36
C LYS A 63 13.22 -17.50 11.60
N TYR A 64 14.38 -18.13 11.65
CA TYR A 64 14.55 -19.59 11.78
C TYR A 64 14.45 -20.14 13.22
N GLU A 65 14.28 -19.28 14.23
CA GLU A 65 14.36 -19.68 15.64
C GLU A 65 13.08 -20.35 16.19
N ASN A 66 11.97 -20.40 15.44
CA ASN A 66 10.70 -20.96 15.90
C ASN A 66 10.31 -22.21 15.10
N GLU A 67 9.47 -23.08 15.68
CA GLU A 67 8.79 -24.11 14.91
C GLU A 67 8.00 -23.48 13.75
N THR A 68 8.10 -24.07 12.56
CA THR A 68 7.51 -23.55 11.31
C THR A 68 6.03 -23.19 11.45
N VAL A 69 5.26 -23.97 12.20
CA VAL A 69 3.82 -23.75 12.39
C VAL A 69 3.53 -22.49 13.22
N ASP A 70 4.31 -22.25 14.28
CA ASP A 70 4.12 -21.08 15.15
C ASP A 70 4.58 -19.79 14.47
N LEU A 71 5.64 -19.88 13.66
CA LEU A 71 6.06 -18.78 12.80
C LEU A 71 4.96 -18.40 11.80
N LEU A 72 4.39 -19.39 11.10
CA LEU A 72 3.28 -19.17 10.16
C LEU A 72 2.07 -18.54 10.87
N LYS A 73 1.62 -19.12 11.99
CA LYS A 73 0.51 -18.57 12.79
C LYS A 73 0.75 -17.12 13.17
N GLY A 74 1.94 -16.81 13.70
CA GLY A 74 2.31 -15.45 14.11
C GLY A 74 2.27 -14.44 12.96
N VAL A 75 2.78 -14.83 11.78
CA VAL A 75 2.76 -13.99 10.57
C VAL A 75 1.33 -13.74 10.10
N PHE A 76 0.51 -14.78 9.94
CA PHE A 76 -0.86 -14.64 9.43
C PHE A 76 -1.77 -13.87 10.39
N VAL A 77 -1.75 -14.19 11.70
CA VAL A 77 -2.59 -13.52 12.71
C VAL A 77 -2.26 -12.03 12.80
N LYS A 78 -0.96 -11.69 12.88
CA LYS A 78 -0.51 -10.29 12.91
C LYS A 78 -0.96 -9.53 11.66
N ARG A 79 -1.01 -10.20 10.51
CA ARG A 79 -1.34 -9.56 9.23
C ARG A 79 -2.83 -9.35 9.02
N ILE A 80 -3.66 -10.32 9.40
CA ILE A 80 -5.12 -10.24 9.36
C ILE A 80 -5.58 -9.12 10.31
N ASN A 81 -5.11 -9.11 11.56
CA ASN A 81 -5.53 -8.12 12.56
C ASN A 81 -5.13 -6.69 12.21
N ARG A 82 -4.01 -6.50 11.49
CA ARG A 82 -3.60 -5.16 11.02
C ARG A 82 -4.43 -4.65 9.83
N THR A 83 -5.14 -5.54 9.13
CA THR A 83 -6.01 -5.18 7.99
C THR A 83 -7.41 -4.80 8.49
N SER A 84 -7.88 -5.39 9.59
CA SER A 84 -9.16 -5.07 10.24
C SER A 84 -9.20 -3.68 10.88
N GLY A 85 -8.06 -3.04 11.14
CA GLY A 85 -7.99 -1.66 11.66
C GLY A 85 -7.96 -0.57 10.59
N ILE A 86 -8.15 -0.92 9.30
CA ILE A 86 -8.11 0.00 8.16
C ILE A 86 -9.48 0.06 7.44
N PHE A 87 -10.50 -0.58 8.01
CA PHE A 87 -11.90 -0.48 7.59
C PHE A 87 -12.72 0.14 8.71
#